data_AF-A0A2E7Y652-F1
#
_entry.id   AF-A0A2E7Y652-F1
#
_cell.length_a   1.000
_cell.length_b   1.000
_cell.length_c   1.000
_cell.angle_alpha   90.00
_cell.angle_beta   90.00
_cell.angle_gamma   90.00
#
_symmetry.space_group_name_H-M   'P 1'
#
loop_
_entity.id
_entity.type
_entity.pdbx_description
1 polymer ?
#
loop_
_entity_poly.entity_id
_entity_poly.type
_entity_poly.pdbx_seq_one_letter_code
_entity_poly.pdbx_strand_id
1 'polypeptide(L)'
;MMSSHDHDQTAIGHIIPIKLLVITCAILLALTAVTVWVAKLDFDTLQMGEMTIIVAMGVAVIKCIVVALIFMHLRWDRSFLGFVFIGAILFVGLFIGLALLDTTEYQPSMIPGDTPAVQLKLDALNAAAAAGEHEPADH
;
A
#
# COMPACT_ATOMS: atom_id res chain seq x y z
N MET A 1 20.84 5.07 -63.22
CA MET A 1 19.66 5.70 -62.57
C MET A 1 19.80 5.44 -61.08
N MET A 2 19.82 6.52 -60.31
CA MET A 2 20.31 6.60 -58.93
C MET A 2 19.30 6.03 -57.94
N SER A 3 19.73 5.11 -57.08
CA SER A 3 19.01 4.71 -55.87
C SER A 3 19.05 5.86 -54.86
N SER A 4 17.89 6.43 -54.55
CA SER A 4 17.69 7.33 -53.40
C SER A 4 16.98 6.55 -52.31
N HIS A 5 17.77 6.16 -51.31
CA HIS A 5 17.31 5.55 -50.07
C HIS A 5 17.06 6.70 -49.08
N ASP A 6 15.82 7.16 -48.95
CA ASP A 6 15.44 8.15 -47.94
C ASP A 6 15.39 7.47 -46.56
N HIS A 7 16.53 7.45 -45.88
CA HIS A 7 16.61 7.33 -44.43
C HIS A 7 16.57 8.73 -43.83
N ASP A 8 15.37 9.25 -43.53
CA ASP A 8 15.26 10.39 -42.60
C ASP A 8 14.67 9.93 -41.26
N GLN A 9 15.56 9.90 -40.29
CA GLN A 9 15.31 9.58 -38.89
C GLN A 9 14.76 10.85 -38.23
N THR A 10 13.49 10.88 -37.82
CA THR A 10 13.10 11.72 -36.67
C THR A 10 11.78 11.23 -36.06
N ALA A 11 11.86 10.05 -35.44
CA ALA A 11 10.99 9.68 -34.35
C ALA A 11 11.28 10.58 -33.14
N ILE A 12 10.94 11.88 -33.20
CA ILE A 12 10.94 12.74 -32.00
C ILE A 12 9.60 12.56 -31.31
N GLY A 13 9.48 11.42 -30.61
CA GLY A 13 8.56 11.35 -29.49
C GLY A 13 8.89 12.52 -28.56
N HIS A 14 7.89 13.34 -28.26
CA HIS A 14 8.02 14.43 -27.28
C HIS A 14 8.21 13.81 -25.89
N ILE A 15 9.44 13.34 -25.63
CA ILE A 15 9.86 12.81 -24.35
C ILE A 15 9.84 13.94 -23.33
N ILE A 16 9.18 13.70 -22.21
CA ILE A 16 9.07 14.67 -21.11
C ILE A 16 10.48 15.19 -20.79
N PRO A 17 10.70 16.52 -20.76
CA PRO A 17 12.04 17.06 -20.65
C PRO A 17 12.68 16.55 -19.34
N ILE A 18 13.92 16.07 -19.42
CA ILE A 18 14.67 15.48 -18.29
C ILE A 18 14.66 16.42 -17.06
N LYS A 19 14.64 17.73 -17.29
CA LYS A 19 14.49 18.76 -16.26
C LYS A 19 13.25 18.58 -15.39
N LEU A 20 12.10 18.24 -15.98
CA LEU A 20 10.85 17.99 -15.25
C LEU A 20 10.99 16.78 -14.34
N LEU A 21 11.58 15.69 -14.84
CA LEU A 21 11.80 14.48 -14.07
C LEU A 21 12.73 14.71 -12.88
N VAL A 22 13.82 15.47 -13.07
CA VAL A 22 14.77 15.81 -12.01
C VAL A 22 14.13 16.72 -10.95
N ILE A 23 13.35 17.72 -11.36
CA ILE A 23 12.62 18.59 -10.43
C ILE A 23 11.61 17.79 -9.61
N THR A 24 10.82 16.93 -10.25
CA THR A 24 9.86 16.08 -9.53
C THR A 24 10.57 15.11 -8.60
N CYS A 25 11.68 14.50 -9.01
CA CYS A 25 12.51 13.68 -8.14
C CYS A 25 12.96 14.44 -6.89
N ALA A 26 13.45 15.68 -7.05
CA ALA A 26 13.84 16.53 -5.92
C ALA A 26 12.65 16.84 -4.99
N ILE A 27 11.46 17.14 -5.54
CA ILE A 27 10.24 17.36 -4.76
C ILE A 27 9.86 16.10 -3.98
N LEU A 28 9.90 14.92 -4.60
CA LEU A 28 9.58 13.65 -3.94
C LEU A 28 10.58 13.32 -2.83
N LEU A 29 11.86 13.59 -3.03
CA LEU A 29 12.88 13.43 -2.01
C LEU A 29 12.67 14.41 -0.85
N ALA A 30 12.33 15.67 -1.15
CA ALA A 30 12.01 16.67 -0.12
C ALA A 30 10.80 16.24 0.71
N LEU A 31 9.70 15.81 0.08
CA LEU A 31 8.52 15.28 0.79
C LEU A 31 8.86 14.04 1.63
N THR A 32 9.76 13.18 1.13
CA THR A 32 10.22 12.01 1.90
C THR A 32 11.06 12.43 3.09
N ALA A 33 11.94 13.42 2.95
CA ALA A 33 12.69 13.99 4.05
C ALA A 33 11.76 14.61 5.10
N VAL A 34 10.69 15.28 4.67
CA VAL A 34 9.63 15.77 5.57
C VAL A 34 8.96 14.61 6.30
N THR A 35 8.61 13.50 5.64
CA THR A 35 8.05 12.32 6.33
C THR A 35 9.01 11.73 7.35
N VAL A 36 10.30 11.60 7.00
CA VAL A 36 11.33 11.13 7.95
C VAL A 36 11.50 12.11 9.10
N TRP A 37 11.39 13.41 8.83
CA TRP A 37 11.51 14.43 9.86
C TRP A 37 10.31 14.41 10.80
N VAL A 38 9.09 14.28 10.27
CA VAL A 38 7.87 14.06 11.08
C VAL A 38 8.04 12.80 11.91
N ALA A 39 8.46 11.68 11.31
CA ALA A 39 8.68 10.41 12.02
C ALA A 39 9.79 10.47 13.08
N LYS A 40 10.80 11.33 12.90
CA LYS A 40 11.88 11.55 13.88
C LYS A 40 11.53 12.59 14.94
N LEU A 41 10.66 13.53 14.60
CA LEU A 41 10.09 14.53 15.49
C LEU A 41 8.81 14.05 16.16
N ASP A 42 8.41 12.77 15.96
CA ASP A 42 7.23 12.15 16.54
C ASP A 42 7.27 12.23 18.06
N PHE A 43 6.88 13.40 18.55
CA PHE A 43 6.21 13.72 19.79
C PHE A 43 6.71 13.03 21.07
N ASP A 44 8.00 12.71 21.17
CA ASP A 44 8.67 12.32 22.42
C ASP A 44 8.44 13.36 23.54
N THR A 45 8.18 14.62 23.18
CA THR A 45 7.89 15.73 24.11
C THR A 45 6.40 16.07 24.29
N LEU A 46 5.47 15.55 23.49
CA LEU A 46 4.07 15.99 23.46
C LEU A 46 3.12 14.82 23.13
N GLN A 47 2.93 13.87 24.06
CA GLN A 47 2.01 12.70 24.08
C GLN A 47 0.73 12.73 23.18
N MET A 48 0.88 12.80 21.85
CA MET A 48 -0.22 12.96 20.88
C MET A 48 0.05 12.07 19.67
N GLY A 49 0.10 10.75 19.89
CA GLY A 49 0.43 9.76 18.86
C GLY A 49 -0.52 9.73 17.64
N GLU A 50 -1.74 10.26 17.78
CA GLU A 50 -2.72 10.28 16.69
C GLU A 50 -2.42 11.34 15.61
N MET A 51 -1.83 12.48 15.99
CA MET A 51 -1.56 13.56 15.03
C MET A 51 -0.46 13.21 14.03
N THR A 52 0.53 12.40 14.44
CA THR A 52 1.55 11.84 13.55
C THR A 52 0.95 11.15 12.34
N ILE A 53 -0.03 10.27 12.57
CA ILE A 53 -0.63 9.46 11.51
C ILE A 53 -1.36 10.35 10.52
N ILE A 54 -2.10 11.35 11.02
CA ILE A 54 -2.83 12.31 10.18
C ILE A 54 -1.86 13.09 9.30
N VAL A 55 -0.76 13.60 9.88
CA VAL A 55 0.26 14.35 9.12
C VAL A 55 0.98 13.45 8.12
N ALA A 56 1.36 12.24 8.51
CA ALA A 56 2.01 11.27 7.63
C ALA A 56 1.13 10.90 6.44
N MET A 57 -0.17 10.67 6.67
CA MET A 57 -1.16 10.44 5.62
C MET A 57 -1.34 11.65 4.72
N GLY A 58 -1.38 12.86 5.27
CA GLY A 58 -1.44 14.10 4.48
C GLY A 58 -0.25 14.24 3.53
N VAL A 59 0.98 14.06 4.04
CA VAL A 59 2.20 14.12 3.21
C VAL A 59 2.21 13.02 2.16
N ALA A 60 1.78 11.81 2.51
CA ALA A 60 1.67 10.70 1.57
C ALA A 60 0.70 11.00 0.42
N VAL A 61 -0.47 11.58 0.70
CA VAL A 61 -1.45 11.96 -0.33
C VAL A 61 -0.87 13.02 -1.27
N ILE A 62 -0.20 14.05 -0.74
CA ILE A 62 0.44 15.08 -1.57
C ILE A 62 1.50 14.44 -2.48
N LYS A 63 2.29 13.50 -1.96
CA LYS A 63 3.27 12.75 -2.75
C LYS A 63 2.61 11.97 -3.89
N CYS A 64 1.51 11.27 -3.60
CA CYS A 64 0.74 10.54 -4.60
C CYS A 64 0.21 11.45 -5.71
N ILE A 65 -0.29 12.65 -5.35
CA ILE A 65 -0.78 13.64 -6.34
C ILE A 65 0.35 14.11 -7.26
N VAL A 66 1.52 14.44 -6.71
CA VAL A 66 2.68 14.87 -7.51
C VAL A 66 3.13 13.77 -8.48
N VAL A 67 3.16 12.51 -8.03
CA VAL A 67 3.49 11.35 -8.88
C VAL A 67 2.45 11.17 -9.98
N ALA A 68 1.16 11.19 -9.64
CA ALA A 68 0.08 10.99 -10.61
C ALA A 68 0.06 12.10 -11.68
N LEU A 69 0.23 13.37 -11.28
CA LEU A 69 0.20 14.49 -12.22
C LEU A 69 1.38 14.49 -13.18
N ILE A 70 2.59 14.18 -12.69
CA ILE A 70 3.82 14.32 -13.48
C ILE A 70 4.30 13.00 -14.09
N PHE A 71 4.51 11.95 -13.27
CA PHE A 71 5.07 10.68 -13.74
C PHE A 71 4.07 9.81 -14.49
N MET A 72 2.80 9.82 -14.08
CA MET A 72 1.74 9.18 -14.87
C MET A 72 1.26 10.05 -16.03
N HIS A 73 1.87 11.23 -16.21
CA HIS A 73 1.59 12.17 -17.29
C HIS A 73 0.12 12.62 -17.36
N LEU A 74 -0.69 12.47 -16.30
CA LEU A 74 -2.10 12.91 -16.30
C LEU A 74 -2.26 14.39 -16.69
N ARG A 75 -1.26 15.22 -16.37
CA ARG A 75 -1.24 16.65 -16.70
C ARG A 75 -1.19 16.93 -18.21
N TRP A 76 -0.64 16.00 -19.01
CA TRP A 76 -0.38 16.14 -20.44
C TRP A 76 -1.06 15.06 -21.30
N ASP A 77 -1.52 13.97 -20.70
CA ASP A 77 -2.35 12.95 -21.34
C ASP A 77 -3.81 13.43 -21.43
N ARG A 78 -4.65 12.69 -22.16
CA ARG A 78 -6.09 12.92 -22.27
C ARG A 78 -6.71 12.97 -20.87
N SER A 79 -7.42 14.06 -20.56
CA SER A 79 -8.14 14.26 -19.29
C SER A 79 -9.08 13.10 -18.92
N PHE A 80 -9.48 12.29 -19.90
CA PHE A 80 -10.22 11.04 -19.70
C PHE A 80 -9.50 10.03 -18.79
N LEU A 81 -8.18 9.85 -18.92
CA LEU A 81 -7.42 8.94 -18.07
C LEU A 81 -7.41 9.41 -16.60
N GLY A 82 -7.41 10.73 -16.39
CA GLY A 82 -7.57 11.31 -15.06
C GLY A 82 -8.94 11.03 -14.43
N PHE A 83 -10.02 11.08 -15.21
CA PHE A 83 -11.36 10.72 -14.72
C PHE A 83 -11.44 9.25 -14.31
N VAL A 84 -10.88 8.35 -15.12
CA VAL A 84 -10.80 6.92 -14.81
C VAL A 84 -9.97 6.67 -13.55
N PHE A 85 -8.84 7.38 -13.38
CA PHE A 85 -8.00 7.29 -12.18
C PHE A 85 -8.73 7.72 -10.91
N ILE A 86 -9.47 8.84 -10.96
CA ILE A 86 -10.29 9.31 -9.84
C ILE A 86 -11.40 8.30 -9.53
N GLY A 87 -12.06 7.77 -10.56
CA GLY A 87 -13.05 6.70 -10.40
C GLY A 87 -12.46 5.44 -9.75
N ALA A 88 -11.25 5.05 -10.13
CA ALA A 88 -10.55 3.92 -9.53
C ALA A 88 -10.21 4.17 -8.05
N ILE A 89 -9.69 5.34 -7.70
CA ILE A 89 -9.43 5.70 -6.28
C ILE A 89 -10.71 5.71 -5.47
N LEU A 90 -11.81 6.26 -6.00
CA LEU A 90 -13.10 6.25 -5.32
C LEU A 90 -13.60 4.82 -5.10
N PHE A 91 -13.46 3.96 -6.11
CA PHE A 91 -13.86 2.55 -5.98
C PHE A 91 -13.00 1.79 -4.98
N VAL A 92 -11.70 2.03 -4.94
CA VAL A 92 -10.79 1.48 -3.91
C VAL A 92 -11.18 1.98 -2.52
N GLY A 93 -11.44 3.28 -2.36
CA GLY A 93 -11.89 3.86 -1.09
C GLY A 93 -13.21 3.26 -0.62
N LEU A 94 -14.17 3.08 -1.53
CA LEU A 94 -15.43 2.39 -1.25
C LEU A 94 -15.19 0.93 -0.84
N PHE A 95 -14.36 0.20 -1.59
CA PHE A 95 -14.03 -1.20 -1.29
C PHE A 95 -13.39 -1.35 0.09
N ILE A 96 -12.40 -0.52 0.42
CA ILE A 96 -11.76 -0.52 1.74
C ILE A 96 -12.78 -0.18 2.82
N GLY A 97 -13.60 0.84 2.62
CA GLY A 97 -14.66 1.22 3.57
C GLY A 97 -15.65 0.10 3.83
N LEU A 98 -16.12 -0.58 2.77
CA LEU A 98 -17.02 -1.73 2.88
C LEU A 98 -16.34 -2.93 3.55
N ALA A 99 -15.08 -3.21 3.23
CA ALA A 99 -14.32 -4.30 3.85
C ALA A 99 -14.10 -4.06 5.36
N LEU A 100 -13.84 -2.82 5.75
CA LEU A 100 -13.72 -2.44 7.17
C LEU A 100 -15.07 -2.52 7.89
N LEU A 101 -16.15 -2.08 7.25
CA LEU A 101 -17.50 -2.21 7.79
C LEU A 101 -17.88 -3.68 8.00
N ASP A 102 -17.65 -4.53 6.98
CA ASP A 102 -17.89 -5.96 7.04
C ASP A 102 -17.09 -6.63 8.15
N THR A 103 -15.79 -6.31 8.26
CA THR A 103 -14.94 -6.81 9.33
C THR A 103 -15.51 -6.39 10.69
N THR A 104 -15.83 -5.11 10.88
CA THR A 104 -16.30 -4.56 12.16
C THR A 104 -17.60 -5.22 12.64
N GLU A 105 -18.54 -5.47 11.73
CA GLU A 105 -19.79 -6.18 12.03
C GLU A 105 -19.58 -7.68 12.26
N TYR A 106 -18.60 -8.30 11.61
CA TYR A 106 -18.32 -9.72 11.75
C TYR A 106 -17.55 -10.05 13.05
N GLN A 107 -16.65 -9.16 13.51
CA GLN A 107 -15.86 -9.30 14.76
C GLN A 107 -16.67 -9.77 15.99
N PRO A 108 -17.83 -9.19 16.35
CA PRO A 108 -18.59 -9.61 17.54
C PRO A 108 -19.21 -11.01 17.44
N SER A 109 -19.34 -11.56 16.24
CA SER A 109 -19.91 -12.90 16.00
C SER A 109 -18.85 -14.00 15.90
N MET A 110 -17.56 -13.63 15.88
CA MET A 110 -16.47 -14.61 15.92
C MET A 110 -16.42 -15.25 17.31
N ILE A 111 -16.70 -16.55 17.38
CA ILE A 111 -16.47 -17.36 18.59
C ILE A 111 -14.95 -17.46 18.77
N PRO A 112 -14.36 -16.94 19.87
CA PRO A 112 -12.95 -17.13 20.14
C PRO A 112 -12.62 -18.62 20.16
N GLY A 113 -11.55 -19.02 19.48
CA GLY A 113 -11.07 -20.41 19.43
C GLY A 113 -10.76 -21.01 20.80
N ASP A 114 -10.73 -20.19 21.86
CA ASP A 114 -10.53 -20.55 23.25
C ASP A 114 -11.82 -21.02 23.94
N THR A 115 -12.73 -21.64 23.19
CA THR A 115 -13.88 -22.30 23.82
C THR A 115 -13.34 -23.38 24.76
N PRO A 116 -13.69 -23.39 26.06
CA PRO A 116 -13.10 -24.30 27.04
C PRO A 116 -13.25 -25.78 26.63
N ALA A 117 -14.29 -26.11 25.85
CA ALA A 117 -14.51 -27.44 25.28
C ALA A 117 -13.49 -27.86 24.21
N VAL A 118 -12.95 -26.92 23.43
CA VAL A 118 -11.91 -27.20 22.40
C VAL A 118 -10.55 -27.35 23.07
N GLN A 119 -10.24 -26.50 24.05
CA GLN A 119 -9.00 -26.61 24.83
C GLN A 119 -8.94 -27.92 25.61
N LEU A 120 -10.03 -28.33 26.27
CA LEU A 120 -10.11 -29.62 26.96
C LEU A 120 -9.89 -30.80 26.01
N LYS A 121 -10.40 -30.72 24.77
CA LYS A 121 -10.15 -31.76 23.77
C LYS A 121 -8.70 -31.73 23.28
N LEU A 122 -8.11 -30.56 23.07
CA LEU A 122 -6.70 -30.43 22.71
C LEU A 122 -5.79 -30.99 23.81
N ASP A 123 -6.06 -30.64 25.07
CA ASP A 123 -5.30 -31.10 26.23
C ASP A 123 -5.46 -32.62 26.41
N ALA A 124 -6.67 -33.16 26.22
CA ALA A 124 -6.92 -34.60 26.27
C ALA A 124 -6.23 -35.35 25.11
N LEU A 125 -6.20 -34.77 23.91
CA LEU A 125 -5.50 -35.34 22.75
C LEU A 125 -3.98 -35.26 22.93
N ASN A 126 -3.45 -34.17 23.49
CA ASN A 126 -2.02 -34.03 23.82
C ASN A 126 -1.60 -35.02 24.91
N ALA A 127 -2.44 -35.22 25.93
CA ALA A 127 -2.21 -36.24 26.97
C ALA A 127 -2.26 -37.67 26.42
N ALA A 128 -3.18 -37.95 25.50
CA ALA A 128 -3.26 -39.24 24.81
C ALA A 128 -2.08 -39.47 23.84
N ALA A 129 -1.61 -38.42 23.14
CA ALA A 129 -0.42 -38.48 22.29
C ALA A 129 0.86 -38.73 23.11
N ALA A 130 1.02 -38.05 24.24
CA ALA A 130 2.14 -38.26 25.16
C ALA A 130 2.12 -39.66 25.83
N ALA A 131 0.94 -40.26 25.98
CA ALA A 131 0.80 -41.65 26.44
C ALA A 131 1.09 -42.67 25.33
N GLY A 132 0.79 -42.34 24.08
CA GLY A 132 1.04 -43.17 22.90
C GLY A 132 2.50 -43.18 22.42
N GLU A 133 3.29 -42.14 22.72
CA GLU A 133 4.75 -42.15 22.51
C GLU A 133 5.49 -43.13 23.44
N HIS A 134 4.79 -43.73 24.41
CA HIS A 134 5.33 -44.70 25.36
C HIS A 134 4.86 -46.14 25.14
N GLU A 135 4.22 -46.47 24.02
CA GLU A 135 4.03 -47.87 23.63
C GLU A 135 5.29 -48.37 22.89
N PRO A 136 6.13 -49.23 23.51
CA PRO A 136 7.26 -49.82 22.80
C PRO A 136 6.72 -50.68 21.66
N ALA A 137 7.32 -50.49 20.48
CA ALA A 137 7.24 -51.47 19.41
C ALA A 137 7.75 -52.83 19.92
N ASP A 138 6.98 -53.89 19.60
CA ASP A 138 7.28 -55.33 19.74
C ASP A 138 7.55 -55.87 21.17
N HIS A 139 7.15 -57.09 21.56
CA HIS A 139 7.01 -58.38 20.86
C HIS A 139 5.78 -59.18 21.31
#